data_AF-A0A517R223-F1
#
_entry.id   AF-A0A517R223-F1
#
_cell.length_a   1.000
_cell.length_b   1.000
_cell.length_c   1.000
_cell.angle_alpha   90.00
_cell.angle_beta   90.00
_cell.angle_gamma   90.00
#
_symmetry.space_group_name_H-M   'P 1'
#
loop_
_entity.id
_entity.type
_entity.pdbx_description
1 polymer ?
#
loop_
_entity_poly.entity_id
_entity_poly.type
_entity_poly.pdbx_seq_one_letter_code
_entity_poly.pdbx_strand_id
1 'polypeptide(L)'
;MNASFGSTLSFRAILLTCGAALFGLASCSRPIDPEPVAVADPVTAQTDVIDLDEGSTPPSNASPAPNPYRQDVNRPSGTVAATITNPAPPTSSALPSNRTNPTPPVTTQLPSPPISSALPANSNPPTSDPAGDTVAALDNTPPATGGQNHGSDKSLDEQLAEFQLPPAWINSVRPNYDTSRPWKEARLEIRRLLANDDRQSVEQALKINWIYYKKKAAGAGVEYPEYVHLGGEHLWAVHAHEWLLKQNLPQPPIHAEIQLASLYTSFGDYQKAERLLGMTMRRIPSGPWLTYRQADVQQALGDLYAAWGKDRLAQQHYAEAARLYPLANKIPYGKHLLKRRSEKVQSKLRMLASSALSSASLRDGTYRHRTLGYSGDINVTVKVAGGQISDISLKHKEKIEQGSTKIVPDRIMKQQKLQVDGVTGATVTSDAIKTGVFEALKRAGL
;
A
#
# COMPACT_ATOMS: atom_id res chain seq x y z
N MET A 1 17.14 -55.12 -7.35
CA MET A 1 17.47 -55.93 -8.55
C MET A 1 17.33 -54.95 -9.73
N ASN A 2 18.38 -54.30 -10.24
CA ASN A 2 19.61 -54.75 -10.91
C ASN A 2 19.39 -55.43 -12.28
N ALA A 3 20.31 -55.14 -13.22
CA ALA A 3 20.32 -55.41 -14.67
C ALA A 3 19.37 -54.50 -15.48
N SER A 4 19.80 -53.65 -16.44
CA SER A 4 20.99 -53.52 -17.32
C SER A 4 20.99 -54.37 -18.60
N PHE A 5 21.79 -53.92 -19.59
CA PHE A 5 21.83 -54.23 -21.04
C PHE A 5 20.72 -53.56 -21.89
N GLY A 6 21.01 -52.94 -23.04
CA GLY A 6 22.32 -52.64 -23.68
C GLY A 6 22.26 -52.65 -25.21
N SER A 7 23.18 -51.92 -25.86
CA SER A 7 23.47 -51.91 -27.32
C SER A 7 22.58 -51.04 -28.24
N THR A 8 23.06 -50.36 -29.30
CA THR A 8 24.43 -49.91 -29.69
C THR A 8 24.34 -48.86 -30.81
N LEU A 9 25.31 -47.93 -30.85
CA LEU A 9 25.91 -47.21 -32.01
C LEU A 9 25.06 -46.88 -33.26
N SER A 10 25.14 -45.61 -33.70
CA SER A 10 26.02 -45.28 -34.84
C SER A 10 26.46 -43.80 -34.87
N PHE A 11 27.68 -43.57 -35.35
CA PHE A 11 28.33 -42.27 -35.54
C PHE A 11 27.83 -41.57 -36.82
N ARG A 12 27.80 -40.22 -36.79
CA ARG A 12 28.65 -39.41 -37.69
C ARG A 12 28.68 -37.93 -37.29
N ALA A 13 29.89 -37.44 -36.98
CA ALA A 13 30.22 -36.03 -37.00
C ALA A 13 30.94 -35.71 -38.32
N ILE A 14 30.66 -34.55 -38.91
CA ILE A 14 31.53 -33.90 -39.91
C ILE A 14 31.63 -32.42 -39.53
N LEU A 15 32.83 -31.87 -39.71
CA LEU A 15 33.33 -30.58 -39.23
C LEU A 15 34.03 -29.88 -40.42
N LEU A 16 34.44 -28.60 -40.27
CA LEU A 16 35.14 -27.74 -41.25
C LEU A 16 34.24 -27.14 -42.38
N THR A 17 34.47 -25.94 -42.92
CA THR A 17 35.59 -24.96 -42.76
C THR A 17 35.18 -23.51 -43.07
N CYS A 18 36.00 -22.54 -42.65
CA CYS A 18 35.98 -21.12 -43.06
C CYS A 18 36.28 -20.89 -44.55
N GLY A 19 35.92 -19.70 -45.07
CA GLY A 19 36.50 -19.15 -46.31
C GLY A 19 35.82 -17.85 -46.77
N ALA A 20 36.58 -16.76 -46.89
CA ALA A 20 36.12 -15.46 -47.42
C ALA A 20 36.97 -15.03 -48.62
N ALA A 21 36.38 -14.39 -49.65
CA ALA A 21 37.07 -13.55 -50.64
C ALA A 21 36.08 -12.70 -51.48
N LEU A 22 36.61 -11.68 -52.18
CA LEU A 22 35.92 -10.55 -52.84
C LEU A 22 35.65 -10.74 -54.36
N PHE A 23 35.00 -9.71 -54.95
CA PHE A 23 34.79 -9.33 -56.38
C PHE A 23 33.54 -9.93 -57.07
N GLY A 24 32.71 -9.16 -57.82
CA GLY A 24 32.69 -7.71 -58.04
C GLY A 24 31.64 -7.24 -59.07
N LEU A 25 31.49 -5.90 -59.22
CA LEU A 25 30.83 -5.13 -60.31
C LEU A 25 29.28 -5.07 -60.44
N ALA A 26 28.75 -3.93 -59.97
CA ALA A 26 27.94 -2.93 -60.70
C ALA A 26 26.65 -3.30 -61.48
N SER A 27 25.51 -2.75 -61.00
CA SER A 27 24.64 -1.90 -61.82
C SER A 27 23.79 -0.96 -60.96
N CYS A 28 23.60 0.28 -61.43
CA CYS A 28 22.89 1.33 -60.70
C CYS A 28 21.36 1.18 -60.82
N SER A 29 20.64 1.31 -59.71
CA SER A 29 19.22 1.69 -59.70
C SER A 29 18.85 2.34 -58.37
N ARG A 30 18.66 3.67 -58.42
CA ARG A 30 18.02 4.63 -57.49
C ARG A 30 18.01 4.33 -55.97
N PRO A 31 18.47 5.27 -55.11
CA PRO A 31 18.24 5.16 -53.68
C PRO A 31 16.73 5.26 -53.39
N ILE A 32 16.24 4.36 -52.56
CA ILE A 32 15.01 4.57 -51.79
C ILE A 32 15.50 5.20 -50.49
N ASP A 33 15.10 6.45 -50.23
CA ASP A 33 15.40 7.12 -48.97
C ASP A 33 14.79 6.29 -47.83
N PRO A 34 15.55 5.99 -46.75
CA PRO A 34 14.94 5.42 -45.57
C PRO A 34 13.99 6.46 -44.98
N GLU A 35 12.70 6.10 -44.85
CA GLU A 35 11.78 6.89 -44.04
C GLU A 35 12.42 7.17 -42.68
N PRO A 36 12.28 8.40 -42.13
CA PRO A 36 12.77 8.68 -40.80
C PRO A 36 12.02 7.80 -39.82
N VAL A 37 12.66 6.71 -39.38
CA VAL A 37 12.24 5.96 -38.20
C VAL A 37 12.22 6.99 -37.08
N ALA A 38 11.00 7.43 -36.74
CA ALA A 38 10.79 8.29 -35.60
C ALA A 38 11.40 7.56 -34.40
N VAL A 39 12.52 8.11 -33.90
CA VAL A 39 13.05 7.71 -32.61
C VAL A 39 11.97 8.09 -31.62
N ALA A 40 11.12 7.10 -31.29
CA ALA A 40 10.17 7.27 -30.22
C ALA A 40 10.99 7.65 -29.00
N ASP A 41 10.74 8.85 -28.48
CA ASP A 41 11.31 9.28 -27.21
C ASP A 41 11.17 8.13 -26.21
N PRO A 42 12.18 7.86 -25.36
CA PRO A 42 12.06 6.81 -24.37
C PRO A 42 10.80 7.11 -23.57
N VAL A 43 9.77 6.27 -23.75
CA VAL A 43 8.52 6.37 -23.02
C VAL A 43 8.89 6.15 -21.58
N THR A 44 9.12 7.27 -20.89
CA THR A 44 9.22 7.31 -19.45
C THR A 44 7.90 6.68 -19.02
N ALA A 45 7.96 5.45 -18.53
CA ALA A 45 6.82 4.80 -17.94
C ALA A 45 6.50 5.60 -16.68
N GLN A 46 5.73 6.67 -16.86
CA GLN A 46 4.87 7.23 -15.85
C GLN A 46 3.89 6.11 -15.52
N THR A 47 4.35 5.19 -14.67
CA THR A 47 3.49 4.74 -13.61
C THR A 47 3.01 6.02 -12.93
N ASP A 48 1.79 6.45 -13.28
CA ASP A 48 0.95 7.12 -12.31
C ASP A 48 1.19 6.41 -10.98
N VAL A 49 1.52 7.17 -9.94
CA VAL A 49 1.63 6.57 -8.61
C VAL A 49 0.29 5.91 -8.36
N ILE A 50 0.26 4.58 -8.29
CA ILE A 50 -0.95 3.83 -7.95
C ILE A 50 -1.14 3.96 -6.43
N ASP A 51 -1.38 5.20 -6.01
CA ASP A 51 -2.23 5.47 -4.87
C ASP A 51 -3.65 5.17 -5.34
N LEU A 52 -4.31 4.21 -4.70
CA LEU A 52 -5.75 3.96 -4.85
C LEU A 52 -6.61 5.09 -4.21
N ASP A 53 -6.05 6.29 -4.07
CA ASP A 53 -6.62 7.47 -3.38
C ASP A 53 -7.31 8.44 -4.37
N GLU A 54 -7.01 8.35 -5.68
CA GLU A 54 -7.56 9.25 -6.69
C GLU A 54 -8.80 8.69 -7.42
N GLY A 55 -9.97 9.02 -6.87
CA GLY A 55 -11.20 9.11 -7.66
C GLY A 55 -11.23 10.44 -8.41
N SER A 56 -10.78 10.47 -9.66
CA SER A 56 -10.74 11.69 -10.47
C SER A 56 -12.16 12.25 -10.73
N THR A 57 -12.50 13.39 -10.11
CA THR A 57 -13.65 14.19 -10.54
C THR A 57 -13.34 14.83 -11.89
N PRO A 58 -14.19 14.68 -12.93
CA PRO A 58 -13.99 15.39 -14.18
C PRO A 58 -14.17 16.91 -13.98
N PRO A 59 -13.51 17.76 -14.78
CA PRO A 59 -13.69 19.20 -14.69
C PRO A 59 -15.14 19.60 -14.95
N SER A 60 -15.66 20.49 -14.10
CA SER A 60 -16.98 21.08 -14.26
C SER A 60 -17.05 21.91 -15.55
N ASN A 61 -17.65 21.36 -16.61
CA ASN A 61 -18.48 22.07 -17.59
C ASN A 61 -19.06 21.09 -18.64
N ALA A 62 -20.10 20.37 -18.26
CA ALA A 62 -21.04 19.73 -19.20
C ALA A 62 -22.40 19.57 -18.52
N SER A 63 -23.48 20.02 -19.17
CA SER A 63 -24.85 19.80 -18.68
C SER A 63 -25.17 18.30 -18.64
N PRO A 64 -25.80 17.77 -17.58
CA PRO A 64 -26.08 16.34 -17.48
C PRO A 64 -27.16 15.91 -18.47
N ALA A 65 -26.87 14.86 -19.25
CA ALA A 65 -27.88 14.11 -19.98
C ALA A 65 -28.83 13.38 -18.99
N PRO A 66 -30.11 13.16 -19.34
CA PRO A 66 -31.09 12.60 -18.41
C PRO A 66 -30.80 11.13 -18.05
N ASN A 67 -30.99 10.80 -16.78
CA ASN A 67 -30.87 9.46 -16.22
C ASN A 67 -32.06 8.57 -16.67
N PRO A 68 -31.83 7.42 -17.34
CA PRO A 68 -32.90 6.57 -17.87
C PRO A 68 -33.60 5.66 -16.83
N TYR A 69 -33.23 5.69 -15.55
CA TYR A 69 -33.91 4.92 -14.50
C TYR A 69 -34.55 5.82 -13.43
N ARG A 70 -35.79 6.22 -13.69
CA ARG A 70 -36.74 6.70 -12.67
C ARG A 70 -38.00 5.86 -12.79
N GLN A 71 -38.35 5.11 -11.74
CA GLN A 71 -39.62 4.40 -11.69
C GLN A 71 -40.72 5.38 -11.29
N ASP A 72 -41.71 5.55 -12.18
CA ASP A 72 -42.90 6.35 -11.90
C ASP A 72 -43.90 5.57 -11.03
N VAL A 73 -44.44 6.24 -10.01
CA VAL A 73 -45.62 5.80 -9.26
C VAL A 73 -46.57 6.99 -9.15
N ASN A 74 -47.86 6.77 -9.40
CA ASN A 74 -48.74 7.79 -9.95
C ASN A 74 -49.81 8.28 -8.95
N ARG A 75 -49.90 9.62 -8.76
CA ARG A 75 -51.10 10.43 -8.42
C ARG A 75 -51.78 10.28 -7.02
N PRO A 76 -52.72 11.19 -6.63
CA PRO A 76 -53.11 12.48 -7.24
C PRO A 76 -53.32 13.71 -6.29
N SER A 77 -53.27 14.90 -6.92
CA SER A 77 -54.07 16.14 -6.66
C SER A 77 -54.01 16.94 -5.35
N GLY A 78 -53.78 18.27 -5.48
CA GLY A 78 -53.98 19.26 -4.42
C GLY A 78 -53.45 20.66 -4.79
N THR A 79 -54.23 21.46 -5.52
CA THR A 79 -53.83 22.82 -5.98
C THR A 79 -54.25 23.91 -5.00
N VAL A 80 -53.30 24.73 -4.51
CA VAL A 80 -53.51 26.16 -4.19
C VAL A 80 -52.20 26.92 -4.47
N ALA A 81 -52.28 28.11 -5.07
CA ALA A 81 -51.14 28.99 -5.32
C ALA A 81 -51.10 30.16 -4.32
N ALA A 82 -49.89 30.60 -3.94
CA ALA A 82 -49.68 31.88 -3.28
C ALA A 82 -48.31 32.47 -3.65
N THR A 83 -48.32 33.60 -4.36
CA THR A 83 -47.16 34.46 -4.62
C THR A 83 -46.76 35.21 -3.36
N ILE A 84 -45.45 35.44 -3.12
CA ILE A 84 -44.88 36.66 -2.52
C ILE A 84 -43.36 36.69 -2.80
N THR A 85 -42.85 37.90 -3.04
CA THR A 85 -41.47 38.23 -3.44
C THR A 85 -40.52 38.49 -2.27
N ASN A 86 -39.24 38.12 -2.42
CA ASN A 86 -38.15 38.51 -1.51
C ASN A 86 -37.70 39.98 -1.71
N PRO A 87 -37.39 40.71 -0.63
CA PRO A 87 -36.47 41.86 -0.65
C PRO A 87 -35.06 41.52 -0.14
N ALA A 88 -34.06 42.27 -0.61
CA ALA A 88 -32.64 42.15 -0.25
C ALA A 88 -32.25 42.93 1.03
N PRO A 89 -31.10 42.64 1.68
CA PRO A 89 -30.67 43.33 2.91
C PRO A 89 -30.00 44.70 2.64
N PRO A 90 -30.09 45.67 3.58
CA PRO A 90 -29.50 47.00 3.42
C PRO A 90 -28.04 47.13 3.92
N THR A 91 -27.31 48.07 3.32
CA THR A 91 -25.94 48.51 3.69
C THR A 91 -25.92 49.92 4.28
N SER A 92 -25.17 50.14 5.38
CA SER A 92 -24.76 51.47 5.93
C SER A 92 -23.83 51.24 7.16
N SER A 93 -22.82 52.04 7.56
CA SER A 93 -21.97 53.06 6.92
C SER A 93 -20.69 53.28 7.79
N ALA A 94 -19.73 54.12 7.36
CA ALA A 94 -18.58 54.59 8.17
C ALA A 94 -18.95 55.91 8.92
N LEU A 95 -18.22 56.52 9.88
CA LEU A 95 -16.80 56.84 10.21
C LEU A 95 -16.79 57.38 11.69
N PRO A 96 -15.71 57.95 12.31
CA PRO A 96 -14.26 57.90 12.11
C PRO A 96 -13.45 57.54 13.41
N SER A 97 -12.12 57.59 13.29
CA SER A 97 -11.08 57.23 14.27
C SER A 97 -10.90 58.15 15.49
N ASN A 98 -10.38 57.60 16.61
CA ASN A 98 -9.36 58.30 17.42
C ASN A 98 -8.37 57.34 18.13
N ARG A 99 -7.19 57.84 18.50
CA ARG A 99 -6.00 57.07 18.90
C ARG A 99 -5.96 56.66 20.39
N THR A 100 -5.44 55.45 20.65
CA THR A 100 -4.49 55.17 21.75
C THR A 100 -3.55 54.00 21.34
N ASN A 101 -2.25 54.11 21.65
CA ASN A 101 -1.26 53.05 21.38
C ASN A 101 -1.30 51.95 22.46
N PRO A 102 -1.03 50.69 22.10
CA PRO A 102 -0.44 49.71 23.01
C PRO A 102 1.00 49.30 22.62
N THR A 103 1.78 49.03 23.65
CA THR A 103 3.17 48.57 23.74
C THR A 103 3.47 47.32 22.86
N PRO A 104 4.70 47.16 22.32
CA PRO A 104 5.08 45.95 21.57
C PRO A 104 5.10 44.68 22.43
N PRO A 105 4.82 43.49 21.85
CA PRO A 105 4.81 42.22 22.57
C PRO A 105 6.24 41.72 22.89
N VAL A 106 6.37 41.09 24.06
CA VAL A 106 7.61 40.45 24.52
C VAL A 106 7.85 39.14 23.76
N THR A 107 9.00 39.03 23.10
CA THR A 107 9.46 37.76 22.50
C THR A 107 9.95 36.81 23.58
N THR A 108 9.13 35.84 23.98
CA THR A 108 9.58 34.69 24.77
C THR A 108 10.13 33.59 23.86
N GLN A 109 11.45 33.59 23.70
CA GLN A 109 12.20 32.60 22.93
C GLN A 109 12.40 31.34 23.79
N LEU A 110 11.88 30.18 23.36
CA LEU A 110 12.21 28.90 24.01
C LEU A 110 13.69 28.54 23.72
N PRO A 111 14.44 28.04 24.72
CA PRO A 111 15.84 27.66 24.52
C PRO A 111 15.97 26.35 23.73
N SER A 112 16.86 26.36 22.72
CA SER A 112 17.29 25.16 22.00
C SER A 112 18.15 24.24 22.87
N PRO A 113 18.09 22.90 22.71
CA PRO A 113 19.03 22.00 23.36
C PRO A 113 20.45 22.16 22.79
N PRO A 114 21.52 21.94 23.59
CA PRO A 114 22.89 22.17 23.16
C PRO A 114 23.37 21.13 22.14
N ILE A 115 24.02 21.62 21.09
CA ILE A 115 24.86 20.82 20.20
C ILE A 115 26.17 20.54 20.95
N SER A 116 26.60 19.28 20.99
CA SER A 116 27.96 18.91 21.42
C SER A 116 28.59 17.97 20.41
N SER A 117 29.89 18.15 20.16
CA SER A 117 30.58 17.68 18.97
C SER A 117 31.74 16.72 19.26
N ALA A 118 31.76 15.61 18.52
CA ALA A 118 32.94 14.84 18.07
C ALA A 118 33.85 14.10 19.09
N LEU A 119 33.76 12.75 19.03
CA LEU A 119 34.89 11.79 18.85
C LEU A 119 35.93 11.62 20.01
N PRO A 120 36.71 10.51 20.10
CA PRO A 120 37.17 9.62 19.01
C PRO A 120 37.00 8.10 19.23
N ALA A 121 37.48 7.33 18.25
CA ALA A 121 37.53 5.86 18.26
C ALA A 121 38.88 5.34 18.78
N ASN A 122 38.89 4.17 19.44
CA ASN A 122 39.99 3.22 19.26
C ASN A 122 39.63 1.76 19.61
N SER A 123 40.40 0.89 18.97
CA SER A 123 40.43 -0.58 18.85
C SER A 123 40.45 -1.49 20.10
N ASN A 124 39.72 -2.61 19.96
CA ASN A 124 40.09 -4.01 20.30
C ASN A 124 40.09 -4.54 21.77
N PRO A 125 39.95 -5.88 21.96
CA PRO A 125 39.20 -6.46 23.10
C PRO A 125 40.05 -7.28 24.10
N PRO A 126 39.42 -7.83 25.16
CA PRO A 126 39.91 -9.01 25.87
C PRO A 126 38.96 -10.24 25.80
N THR A 127 39.55 -11.38 26.16
CA THR A 127 39.09 -12.78 26.03
C THR A 127 38.23 -13.32 27.20
N SER A 128 37.66 -14.51 26.97
CA SER A 128 37.20 -15.59 27.88
C SER A 128 37.61 -15.53 29.38
N ASP A 129 36.83 -16.02 30.35
CA ASP A 129 36.22 -17.38 30.45
C ASP A 129 35.05 -17.45 31.51
N PRO A 130 34.45 -18.61 31.90
CA PRO A 130 33.01 -18.69 32.22
C PRO A 130 32.61 -18.89 33.69
N ALA A 131 31.38 -18.46 33.99
CA ALA A 131 30.40 -19.08 34.90
C ALA A 131 29.01 -18.51 34.51
N GLY A 132 27.87 -19.19 34.62
CA GLY A 132 27.62 -20.44 35.32
C GLY A 132 26.41 -20.29 36.25
N ASP A 133 25.28 -19.73 35.78
CA ASP A 133 24.03 -19.68 36.54
C ASP A 133 22.81 -19.89 35.63
N THR A 134 21.95 -20.82 36.04
CA THR A 134 20.73 -21.22 35.33
C THR A 134 19.58 -20.27 35.63
N VAL A 135 18.97 -19.69 34.60
CA VAL A 135 17.66 -19.03 34.70
C VAL A 135 16.72 -19.67 33.68
N ALA A 136 15.54 -20.12 34.14
CA ALA A 136 14.59 -20.86 33.33
C ALA A 136 14.10 -20.03 32.13
N ALA A 137 14.07 -20.64 30.94
CA ALA A 137 13.51 -20.02 29.75
C ALA A 137 11.99 -19.86 29.90
N LEU A 138 11.53 -18.63 30.08
CA LEU A 138 10.14 -18.26 29.82
C LEU A 138 9.95 -18.18 28.31
N ASP A 139 9.19 -19.14 27.79
CA ASP A 139 8.81 -19.25 26.38
C ASP A 139 7.97 -18.04 25.94
N ASN A 140 8.64 -17.08 25.30
CA ASN A 140 8.02 -15.90 24.70
C ASN A 140 7.70 -16.15 23.22
N THR A 141 6.86 -17.14 22.94
CA THR A 141 6.26 -17.32 21.61
C THR A 141 5.20 -16.23 21.35
N PRO A 142 5.36 -15.35 20.34
CA PRO A 142 4.37 -14.30 20.04
C PRO A 142 3.04 -14.88 19.52
N PRO A 143 1.88 -14.38 19.95
CA PRO A 143 0.59 -14.96 19.57
C PRO A 143 0.18 -14.59 18.14
N ALA A 144 -0.03 -15.62 17.31
CA ALA A 144 -0.34 -15.54 15.87
C ALA A 144 -1.30 -14.40 15.46
N THR A 145 -0.95 -13.72 14.36
CA THR A 145 -1.77 -12.69 13.72
C THR A 145 -2.55 -13.35 12.57
N GLY A 146 -3.84 -13.06 12.46
CA GLY A 146 -4.71 -13.71 11.48
C GLY A 146 -4.48 -13.20 10.06
N GLY A 147 -3.84 -14.04 9.23
CA GLY A 147 -3.80 -13.95 7.78
C GLY A 147 -3.67 -15.38 7.23
N GLN A 148 -4.29 -15.70 6.09
CA GLN A 148 -4.43 -17.08 5.60
C GLN A 148 -3.11 -17.66 5.02
N ASN A 149 -2.16 -18.01 5.90
CA ASN A 149 -1.32 -19.23 5.84
C ASN A 149 -0.33 -19.31 7.01
N HIS A 150 -0.77 -19.82 8.15
CA HIS A 150 0.10 -20.31 9.24
C HIS A 150 -0.27 -21.77 9.55
N GLY A 151 0.03 -22.65 8.60
CA GLY A 151 -0.27 -24.09 8.67
C GLY A 151 0.81 -24.98 8.08
N SER A 152 1.99 -24.44 7.77
CA SER A 152 3.15 -25.21 7.29
C SER A 152 4.43 -24.68 7.94
N ASP A 153 5.20 -25.57 8.54
CA ASP A 153 6.55 -25.29 9.06
C ASP A 153 7.58 -25.04 7.94
N LYS A 154 7.14 -25.10 6.67
CA LYS A 154 7.95 -24.89 5.47
C LYS A 154 8.29 -23.42 5.29
N SER A 155 9.55 -23.16 4.97
CA SER A 155 10.05 -21.86 4.54
C SER A 155 9.33 -21.33 3.29
N LEU A 156 9.42 -20.02 3.05
CA LEU A 156 8.87 -19.41 1.85
C LEU A 156 9.39 -20.06 0.56
N ASP A 157 10.71 -20.30 0.47
CA ASP A 157 11.31 -20.86 -0.75
C ASP A 157 10.83 -22.31 -1.01
N GLU A 158 10.58 -23.11 0.03
CA GLU A 158 9.93 -24.43 -0.10
C GLU A 158 8.47 -24.31 -0.55
N GLN A 159 7.69 -23.39 0.05
CA GLN A 159 6.31 -23.14 -0.37
C GLN A 159 6.24 -22.67 -1.83
N LEU A 160 7.17 -21.81 -2.27
CA LEU A 160 7.25 -21.32 -3.66
C LEU A 160 7.66 -22.43 -4.64
N ALA A 161 8.49 -23.39 -4.23
CA ALA A 161 8.90 -24.52 -5.05
C ALA A 161 7.78 -25.55 -5.25
N GLU A 162 6.92 -25.73 -4.25
CA GLU A 162 5.73 -26.59 -4.33
C GLU A 162 4.52 -25.90 -5.00
N PHE A 163 4.51 -24.58 -5.07
CA PHE A 163 3.39 -23.79 -5.56
C PHE A 163 3.17 -23.95 -7.07
N GLN A 164 1.99 -24.45 -7.45
CA GLN A 164 1.58 -24.49 -8.85
C GLN A 164 1.23 -23.08 -9.36
N LEU A 165 2.03 -22.57 -10.31
CA LEU A 165 1.87 -21.26 -10.92
C LEU A 165 1.29 -21.37 -12.36
N PRO A 166 0.13 -20.75 -12.66
CA PRO A 166 -0.86 -20.19 -11.73
C PRO A 166 -1.62 -21.30 -10.97
N PRO A 167 -2.32 -20.97 -9.87
CA PRO A 167 -3.12 -21.94 -9.11
C PRO A 167 -4.09 -22.76 -9.98
N ALA A 168 -4.24 -24.06 -9.69
CA ALA A 168 -5.14 -24.95 -10.43
C ALA A 168 -6.56 -24.38 -10.60
N TRP A 169 -7.10 -23.76 -9.55
CA TRP A 169 -8.46 -23.21 -9.51
C TRP A 169 -8.71 -22.16 -10.61
N ILE A 170 -7.68 -21.45 -11.07
CA ILE A 170 -7.79 -20.43 -12.13
C ILE A 170 -8.39 -21.03 -13.42
N ASN A 171 -8.23 -22.33 -13.67
CA ASN A 171 -8.72 -22.99 -14.88
C ASN A 171 -10.23 -23.26 -14.82
N SER A 172 -10.81 -23.35 -13.62
CA SER A 172 -12.24 -23.55 -13.40
C SER A 172 -13.04 -22.26 -13.50
N VAL A 173 -12.44 -21.12 -13.13
CA VAL A 173 -13.13 -19.81 -13.13
C VAL A 173 -13.59 -19.42 -14.54
N ARG A 174 -14.83 -18.95 -14.64
CA ARG A 174 -15.41 -18.30 -15.83
C ARG A 174 -15.81 -16.89 -15.41
N PRO A 175 -15.08 -15.84 -15.82
CA PRO A 175 -15.39 -14.49 -15.40
C PRO A 175 -16.64 -13.99 -16.13
N ASN A 176 -17.55 -13.32 -15.42
CA ASN A 176 -18.70 -12.64 -16.03
C ASN A 176 -18.27 -11.30 -16.67
N TYR A 177 -17.32 -11.37 -17.61
CA TYR A 177 -16.73 -10.21 -18.27
C TYR A 177 -16.23 -10.58 -19.67
N ASP A 178 -16.54 -9.74 -20.67
CA ASP A 178 -16.03 -9.90 -22.02
C ASP A 178 -14.53 -9.56 -22.10
N THR A 179 -13.71 -10.60 -22.14
CA THR A 179 -12.25 -10.47 -22.23
C THR A 179 -11.72 -10.05 -23.61
N SER A 180 -12.59 -9.76 -24.59
CA SER A 180 -12.20 -9.13 -25.86
C SER A 180 -12.01 -7.61 -25.76
N ARG A 181 -12.60 -6.98 -24.74
CA ARG A 181 -12.58 -5.52 -24.52
C ARG A 181 -11.17 -4.97 -24.29
N PRO A 182 -10.93 -3.65 -24.43
CA PRO A 182 -9.63 -3.05 -24.16
C PRO A 182 -9.18 -3.18 -22.69
N TRP A 183 -7.86 -3.25 -22.46
CA TRP A 183 -7.27 -3.36 -21.11
C TRP A 183 -7.78 -2.29 -20.13
N LYS A 184 -7.95 -1.03 -20.59
CA LYS A 184 -8.45 0.07 -19.75
C LYS A 184 -9.80 -0.23 -19.07
N GLU A 185 -10.67 -1.01 -19.72
CA GLU A 185 -11.98 -1.40 -19.19
C GLU A 185 -11.87 -2.62 -18.28
N ALA A 186 -11.01 -3.59 -18.63
CA ALA A 186 -10.73 -4.74 -17.79
C ALA A 186 -10.07 -4.34 -16.46
N ARG A 187 -9.16 -3.36 -16.48
CA ARG A 187 -8.51 -2.75 -15.31
C ARG A 187 -9.54 -2.20 -14.32
N LEU A 188 -10.59 -1.54 -14.82
CA LEU A 188 -11.68 -1.00 -13.99
C LEU A 188 -12.55 -2.11 -13.41
N GLU A 189 -12.87 -3.15 -14.19
CA GLU A 189 -13.65 -4.28 -13.68
C GLU A 189 -12.88 -5.11 -12.64
N ILE A 190 -11.57 -5.34 -12.85
CA ILE A 190 -10.69 -5.98 -11.86
C ILE A 190 -10.74 -5.20 -10.54
N ARG A 191 -10.60 -3.87 -10.57
CA ARG A 191 -10.67 -3.02 -9.37
C ARG A 191 -12.06 -3.05 -8.71
N ARG A 192 -13.13 -3.07 -9.50
CA ARG A 192 -14.51 -3.18 -8.99
C ARG A 192 -14.75 -4.52 -8.28
N LEU A 193 -14.26 -5.61 -8.86
CA LEU A 193 -14.38 -6.95 -8.29
C LEU A 193 -13.51 -7.14 -7.03
N LEU A 194 -12.26 -6.64 -7.03
CA LEU A 194 -11.37 -6.68 -5.87
C LEU A 194 -11.84 -5.81 -4.69
N ALA A 195 -12.74 -4.86 -4.92
CA ALA A 195 -13.36 -4.05 -3.86
C ALA A 195 -14.50 -4.78 -3.12
N ASN A 196 -14.93 -5.96 -3.61
CA ASN A 196 -15.91 -6.79 -2.91
C ASN A 196 -15.18 -7.72 -1.91
N ASP A 197 -15.67 -7.81 -0.67
CA ASP A 197 -15.13 -8.70 0.39
C ASP A 197 -15.63 -10.15 0.21
N ASP A 198 -15.59 -10.68 -1.04
CA ASP A 198 -16.06 -12.03 -1.38
C ASP A 198 -15.12 -12.80 -2.33
N ARG A 199 -15.01 -14.11 -2.10
CA ARG A 199 -14.09 -14.99 -2.83
C ARG A 199 -14.41 -15.09 -4.32
N GLN A 200 -15.69 -15.09 -4.71
CA GLN A 200 -16.12 -15.28 -6.10
C GLN A 200 -15.77 -14.06 -6.95
N SER A 201 -15.87 -12.84 -6.40
CA SER A 201 -15.42 -11.62 -7.06
C SER A 201 -13.90 -11.60 -7.22
N VAL A 202 -13.15 -11.93 -6.16
CA VAL A 202 -11.69 -12.02 -6.20
C VAL A 202 -11.20 -13.01 -7.26
N GLU A 203 -11.74 -14.23 -7.29
CA GLU A 203 -11.36 -15.25 -8.28
C GLU A 203 -11.62 -14.81 -9.72
N GLN A 204 -12.75 -14.11 -9.97
CA GLN A 204 -13.04 -13.53 -11.27
C GLN A 204 -12.07 -12.40 -11.64
N ALA A 205 -11.73 -11.51 -10.70
CA ALA A 205 -10.77 -10.43 -10.93
C ALA A 205 -9.40 -10.98 -11.31
N LEU A 206 -8.91 -11.97 -10.57
CA LEU A 206 -7.65 -12.64 -10.82
C LEU A 206 -7.66 -13.42 -12.15
N LYS A 207 -8.79 -14.03 -12.51
CA LYS A 207 -8.95 -14.68 -13.82
C LYS A 207 -8.89 -13.68 -14.98
N ILE A 208 -9.52 -12.50 -14.86
CA ILE A 208 -9.41 -11.43 -15.86
C ILE A 208 -7.96 -10.94 -15.93
N ASN A 209 -7.35 -10.60 -14.80
CA ASN A 209 -5.95 -10.16 -14.72
C ASN A 209 -4.99 -11.15 -15.42
N TRP A 210 -5.10 -12.44 -15.11
CA TRP A 210 -4.30 -13.51 -15.73
C TRP A 210 -4.50 -13.61 -17.25
N ILE A 211 -5.73 -13.45 -17.75
CA ILE A 211 -6.01 -13.47 -19.19
C ILE A 211 -5.34 -12.28 -19.89
N TYR A 212 -5.43 -11.07 -19.34
CA TYR A 212 -4.83 -9.87 -19.97
C TYR A 212 -3.30 -9.85 -19.85
N TYR A 213 -2.74 -10.37 -18.76
CA TYR A 213 -1.31 -10.65 -18.62
C TYR A 213 -0.83 -11.59 -19.74
N LYS A 214 -1.47 -12.75 -19.94
CA LYS A 214 -1.12 -13.69 -21.01
C LYS A 214 -1.22 -13.10 -22.42
N LYS A 215 -2.17 -12.17 -22.65
CA LYS A 215 -2.33 -11.44 -23.91
C LYS A 215 -1.27 -10.35 -24.12
N LYS A 216 -0.43 -10.04 -23.13
CA LYS A 216 0.47 -8.86 -23.10
C LYS A 216 -0.27 -7.53 -23.32
N ALA A 217 -1.57 -7.49 -22.98
CA ALA A 217 -2.45 -6.35 -23.26
C ALA A 217 -2.26 -5.18 -22.28
N ALA A 218 -1.59 -5.42 -21.15
CA ALA A 218 -1.25 -4.42 -20.13
C ALA A 218 0.18 -3.85 -20.31
N GLY A 219 0.71 -3.85 -21.54
CA GLY A 219 2.07 -3.41 -21.83
C GLY A 219 3.13 -4.26 -21.13
N ALA A 220 4.04 -3.63 -20.39
CA ALA A 220 5.10 -4.29 -19.63
C ALA A 220 4.59 -5.15 -18.44
N GLY A 221 3.28 -5.17 -18.15
CA GLY A 221 2.70 -6.03 -17.12
C GLY A 221 2.97 -5.57 -15.68
N VAL A 222 3.36 -4.31 -15.48
CA VAL A 222 3.70 -3.75 -14.15
C VAL A 222 2.58 -3.85 -13.11
N GLU A 223 1.31 -3.83 -13.54
CA GLU A 223 0.14 -3.93 -12.64
C GLU A 223 -0.28 -5.39 -12.33
N TYR A 224 0.22 -6.37 -13.10
CA TYR A 224 -0.20 -7.76 -12.93
C TYR A 224 0.09 -8.30 -11.51
N PRO A 225 1.29 -8.10 -10.93
CA PRO A 225 1.58 -8.53 -9.56
C PRO A 225 0.71 -7.84 -8.51
N GLU A 226 0.44 -6.55 -8.68
CA GLU A 226 -0.38 -5.77 -7.75
C GLU A 226 -1.80 -6.31 -7.64
N TYR A 227 -2.47 -6.61 -8.76
CA TYR A 227 -3.81 -7.20 -8.70
C TYR A 227 -3.81 -8.63 -8.13
N VAL A 228 -2.71 -9.38 -8.25
CA VAL A 228 -2.55 -10.69 -7.57
C VAL A 228 -2.40 -10.49 -6.07
N HIS A 229 -1.59 -9.52 -5.63
CA HIS A 229 -1.40 -9.15 -4.23
C HIS A 229 -2.71 -8.68 -3.59
N LEU A 230 -3.44 -7.76 -4.23
CA LEU A 230 -4.74 -7.25 -3.78
C LEU A 230 -5.84 -8.33 -3.75
N GLY A 231 -5.68 -9.43 -4.49
CA GLY A 231 -6.54 -10.60 -4.42
C GLY A 231 -6.20 -11.58 -3.29
N GLY A 232 -5.20 -11.29 -2.45
CA GLY A 232 -4.84 -12.12 -1.30
C GLY A 232 -4.10 -13.43 -1.64
N GLU A 233 -3.77 -13.69 -2.90
CA GLU A 233 -3.03 -14.90 -3.31
C GLU A 233 -1.52 -14.71 -3.09
N HIS A 234 -1.09 -14.66 -1.82
CA HIS A 234 0.24 -14.19 -1.44
C HIS A 234 1.42 -14.94 -2.09
N LEU A 235 1.37 -16.28 -2.21
CA LEU A 235 2.43 -17.05 -2.90
C LEU A 235 2.48 -16.73 -4.40
N TRP A 236 1.32 -16.55 -5.04
CA TRP A 236 1.24 -16.12 -6.43
C TRP A 236 1.79 -14.68 -6.59
N ALA A 237 1.47 -13.80 -5.64
CA ALA A 237 1.95 -12.43 -5.64
C ALA A 237 3.48 -12.38 -5.53
N VAL A 238 4.10 -13.16 -4.63
CA VAL A 238 5.58 -13.26 -4.54
C VAL A 238 6.17 -13.68 -5.88
N HIS A 239 5.68 -14.75 -6.50
CA HIS A 239 6.10 -15.19 -7.84
C HIS A 239 5.97 -14.08 -8.90
N ALA A 240 4.84 -13.35 -8.90
CA ALA A 240 4.58 -12.28 -9.86
C ALA A 240 5.49 -11.06 -9.65
N HIS A 241 5.73 -10.64 -8.41
CA HIS A 241 6.64 -9.54 -8.08
C HIS A 241 8.10 -9.90 -8.37
N GLU A 242 8.56 -11.11 -7.98
CA GLU A 242 9.90 -11.59 -8.36
C GLU A 242 10.07 -11.66 -9.88
N TRP A 243 9.06 -12.13 -10.62
CA TRP A 243 9.06 -12.13 -12.09
C TRP A 243 9.22 -10.72 -12.67
N LEU A 244 8.54 -9.73 -12.10
CA LEU A 244 8.59 -8.33 -12.55
C LEU A 244 10.00 -7.74 -12.37
N LEU A 245 10.63 -7.98 -11.21
CA LEU A 245 11.99 -7.48 -10.93
C LEU A 245 13.05 -8.16 -11.82
N LYS A 246 12.79 -9.40 -12.27
CA LYS A 246 13.64 -10.11 -13.25
C LYS A 246 13.53 -9.57 -14.68
N GLN A 247 12.60 -8.65 -15.00
CA GLN A 247 12.45 -8.07 -16.35
C GLN A 247 13.50 -7.00 -16.72
N ASN A 248 14.53 -6.77 -15.88
CA ASN A 248 15.59 -5.75 -16.11
C ASN A 248 15.04 -4.36 -16.46
N LEU A 249 13.95 -3.95 -15.79
CA LEU A 249 13.35 -2.63 -15.98
C LEU A 249 14.38 -1.53 -15.62
N PRO A 250 14.54 -0.45 -16.43
CA PRO A 250 15.49 0.63 -16.13
C PRO A 250 15.28 1.28 -14.76
N GLN A 251 14.02 1.34 -14.30
CA GLN A 251 13.66 1.68 -12.93
C GLN A 251 12.49 0.77 -12.50
N PRO A 252 12.73 -0.30 -11.71
CA PRO A 252 11.63 -1.08 -11.16
C PRO A 252 10.75 -0.20 -10.27
N PRO A 253 9.40 -0.31 -10.34
CA PRO A 253 8.50 0.47 -9.48
C PRO A 253 8.81 0.22 -8.01
N ILE A 254 9.21 1.27 -7.28
CA ILE A 254 9.57 1.18 -5.86
C ILE A 254 8.42 0.62 -5.02
N HIS A 255 7.18 0.93 -5.38
CA HIS A 255 5.99 0.38 -4.73
C HIS A 255 5.91 -1.16 -4.86
N ALA A 256 6.29 -1.73 -6.00
CA ALA A 256 6.28 -3.17 -6.20
C ALA A 256 7.37 -3.90 -5.38
N GLU A 257 8.50 -3.25 -5.10
CA GLU A 257 9.51 -3.77 -4.16
C GLU A 257 9.04 -3.68 -2.71
N ILE A 258 8.37 -2.59 -2.33
CA ILE A 258 7.78 -2.44 -0.99
C ILE A 258 6.69 -3.50 -0.75
N GLN A 259 5.81 -3.76 -1.73
CA GLN A 259 4.83 -4.85 -1.65
C GLN A 259 5.53 -6.23 -1.52
N LEU A 260 6.58 -6.48 -2.30
CA LEU A 260 7.35 -7.73 -2.21
C LEU A 260 8.04 -7.91 -0.86
N ALA A 261 8.61 -6.84 -0.28
CA ALA A 261 9.16 -6.88 1.07
C ALA A 261 8.07 -7.13 2.13
N SER A 262 6.89 -6.54 1.98
CA SER A 262 5.73 -6.81 2.84
C SER A 262 5.27 -8.27 2.74
N LEU A 263 5.28 -8.85 1.53
CA LEU A 263 4.99 -10.27 1.32
C LEU A 263 6.03 -11.16 2.01
N TYR A 264 7.33 -10.95 1.80
CA TYR A 264 8.40 -11.68 2.50
C TYR A 264 8.25 -11.60 4.03
N THR A 265 7.92 -10.41 4.55
CA THR A 265 7.63 -10.19 5.97
C THR A 265 6.46 -11.05 6.45
N SER A 266 5.37 -11.16 5.67
CA SER A 266 4.21 -11.99 6.02
C SER A 266 4.49 -13.50 6.05
N PHE A 267 5.54 -13.96 5.34
CA PHE A 267 6.04 -15.33 5.38
C PHE A 267 7.21 -15.52 6.37
N GLY A 268 7.55 -14.51 7.17
CA GLY A 268 8.65 -14.57 8.16
C GLY A 268 10.06 -14.45 7.58
N ASP A 269 10.23 -14.22 6.27
CA ASP A 269 11.54 -14.01 5.64
C ASP A 269 11.99 -12.54 5.77
N TYR A 270 12.21 -12.14 7.01
CA TYR A 270 12.57 -10.78 7.37
C TYR A 270 13.91 -10.35 6.76
N GLN A 271 14.87 -11.27 6.60
CA GLN A 271 16.17 -11.00 5.99
C GLN A 271 16.05 -10.70 4.48
N LYS A 272 15.19 -11.40 3.73
CA LYS A 272 14.96 -11.12 2.29
C LYS A 272 14.22 -9.78 2.12
N ALA A 273 13.30 -9.44 3.03
CA ALA A 273 12.66 -8.12 3.09
C ALA A 273 13.66 -6.98 3.41
N GLU A 274 14.49 -7.13 4.45
CA GLU A 274 15.50 -6.15 4.89
C GLU A 274 16.51 -5.85 3.76
N ARG A 275 17.04 -6.90 3.11
CA ARG A 275 17.95 -6.76 1.97
C ARG A 275 17.31 -6.00 0.81
N LEU A 276 16.06 -6.34 0.46
CA LEU A 276 15.33 -5.69 -0.63
C LEU A 276 15.13 -4.20 -0.33
N LEU A 277 14.53 -3.84 0.81
CA LEU A 277 14.30 -2.44 1.18
C LEU A 277 15.60 -1.63 1.31
N GLY A 278 16.67 -2.26 1.82
CA GLY A 278 18.00 -1.64 1.87
C GLY A 278 18.58 -1.35 0.47
N MET A 279 18.38 -2.26 -0.50
CA MET A 279 18.72 -2.01 -1.91
C MET A 279 17.84 -0.92 -2.50
N THR A 280 16.52 -0.97 -2.28
CA THR A 280 15.55 0.04 -2.72
C THR A 280 15.96 1.44 -2.26
N MET A 281 16.32 1.61 -0.99
CA MET A 281 16.75 2.90 -0.42
C MET A 281 17.97 3.49 -1.12
N ARG A 282 18.96 2.65 -1.48
CA ARG A 282 20.19 3.11 -2.17
C ARG A 282 19.98 3.46 -3.65
N ARG A 283 18.96 2.89 -4.29
CA ARG A 283 18.67 3.07 -5.73
C ARG A 283 17.57 4.09 -6.03
N ILE A 284 17.05 4.83 -5.03
CA ILE A 284 16.01 5.83 -5.26
C ILE A 284 16.57 6.93 -6.18
N PRO A 285 15.95 7.19 -7.36
CA PRO A 285 16.44 8.22 -8.27
C PRO A 285 16.28 9.62 -7.66
N SER A 286 17.17 10.52 -8.05
CA SER A 286 17.07 11.94 -7.72
C SER A 286 15.85 12.60 -8.38
N GLY A 287 15.53 13.82 -7.93
CA GLY A 287 14.41 14.61 -8.47
C GLY A 287 13.28 14.84 -7.45
N PRO A 288 12.10 15.32 -7.90
CA PRO A 288 11.00 15.76 -7.04
C PRO A 288 10.50 14.72 -6.03
N TRP A 289 10.63 13.43 -6.38
CA TRP A 289 10.10 12.30 -5.63
C TRP A 289 11.07 11.70 -4.60
N LEU A 290 12.34 12.15 -4.55
CA LEU A 290 13.38 11.52 -3.72
C LEU A 290 12.98 11.42 -2.24
N THR A 291 12.65 12.55 -1.61
CA THR A 291 12.28 12.62 -0.18
C THR A 291 11.00 11.85 0.14
N TYR A 292 10.04 11.84 -0.79
CA TYR A 292 8.80 11.07 -0.65
C TYR A 292 9.06 9.56 -0.67
N ARG A 293 9.83 9.09 -1.67
CA ARG A 293 10.21 7.68 -1.82
C ARG A 293 11.09 7.20 -0.66
N GLN A 294 11.96 8.08 -0.14
CA GLN A 294 12.70 7.81 1.10
C GLN A 294 11.73 7.61 2.28
N ALA A 295 10.72 8.48 2.44
CA ALA A 295 9.72 8.32 3.51
C ALA A 295 8.93 7.01 3.39
N ASP A 296 8.49 6.62 2.19
CA ASP A 296 7.78 5.36 1.95
C ASP A 296 8.65 4.12 2.28
N VAL A 297 9.93 4.11 1.89
CA VAL A 297 10.86 3.01 2.22
C VAL A 297 11.20 2.99 3.72
N GLN A 298 11.33 4.16 4.37
CA GLN A 298 11.50 4.23 5.83
C GLN A 298 10.24 3.70 6.55
N GLN A 299 9.04 3.99 6.06
CA GLN A 299 7.81 3.42 6.62
C GLN A 299 7.81 1.89 6.48
N ALA A 300 8.17 1.37 5.30
CA ALA A 300 8.24 -0.07 5.03
C ALA A 300 9.29 -0.79 5.89
N LEU A 301 10.44 -0.16 6.16
CA LEU A 301 11.43 -0.67 7.11
C LEU A 301 10.87 -0.68 8.54
N GLY A 302 10.13 0.35 8.94
CA GLY A 302 9.42 0.37 10.22
C GLY A 302 8.39 -0.75 10.36
N ASP A 303 7.61 -1.00 9.31
CA ASP A 303 6.62 -2.09 9.22
C ASP A 303 7.29 -3.47 9.34
N LEU A 304 8.39 -3.68 8.60
CA LEU A 304 9.22 -4.89 8.67
C LEU A 304 9.77 -5.13 10.08
N TYR A 305 10.43 -4.12 10.69
CA TYR A 305 11.04 -4.31 12.00
C TYR A 305 10.03 -4.47 13.12
N ALA A 306 8.82 -3.88 12.99
CA ALA A 306 7.72 -4.12 13.91
C ALA A 306 7.26 -5.59 13.85
N ALA A 307 7.06 -6.14 12.65
CA ALA A 307 6.72 -7.56 12.48
C ALA A 307 7.82 -8.50 12.99
N TRP A 308 9.09 -8.10 12.84
CA TRP A 308 10.26 -8.85 13.35
C TRP A 308 10.51 -8.68 14.87
N GLY A 309 9.68 -7.93 15.60
CA GLY A 309 9.88 -7.66 17.03
C GLY A 309 11.12 -6.81 17.37
N LYS A 310 11.69 -6.10 16.38
CA LYS A 310 12.85 -5.21 16.54
C LYS A 310 12.39 -3.77 16.83
N ASP A 311 11.59 -3.59 17.87
CA ASP A 311 10.86 -2.35 18.16
C ASP A 311 11.72 -1.07 18.13
N ARG A 312 12.95 -1.11 18.65
CA ARG A 312 13.86 0.06 18.61
C ARG A 312 14.19 0.50 17.18
N LEU A 313 14.42 -0.45 16.26
CA LEU A 313 14.64 -0.13 14.85
C LEU A 313 13.32 0.35 14.22
N ALA A 314 12.21 -0.31 14.50
CA ALA A 314 10.90 0.07 13.99
C ALA A 314 10.54 1.53 14.37
N GLN A 315 10.79 1.91 15.64
CA GLN A 315 10.63 3.28 16.14
C GLN A 315 11.52 4.28 15.41
N GLN A 316 12.81 3.96 15.19
CA GLN A 316 13.72 4.83 14.44
C GLN A 316 13.25 5.06 12.99
N HIS A 317 12.85 3.99 12.30
CA HIS A 317 12.41 4.05 10.91
C HIS A 317 11.05 4.77 10.76
N TYR A 318 10.10 4.56 11.67
CA TYR A 318 8.86 5.35 11.71
C TYR A 318 9.11 6.83 12.06
N ALA A 319 9.98 7.14 13.02
CA ALA A 319 10.30 8.53 13.36
C ALA A 319 10.90 9.28 12.16
N GLU A 320 11.79 8.62 11.41
CA GLU A 320 12.39 9.19 10.21
C GLU A 320 11.38 9.33 9.05
N ALA A 321 10.52 8.34 8.81
CA ALA A 321 9.43 8.47 7.83
C ALA A 321 8.46 9.62 8.18
N ALA A 322 8.07 9.75 9.45
CA ALA A 322 7.22 10.83 9.94
C ALA A 322 7.88 12.21 9.76
N ARG A 323 9.21 12.31 9.91
CA ARG A 323 10.02 13.51 9.65
C ARG A 323 10.15 13.83 8.16
N LEU A 324 10.28 12.83 7.30
CA LEU A 324 10.50 13.02 5.85
C LEU A 324 9.23 13.41 5.10
N TYR A 325 8.05 12.89 5.44
CA TYR A 325 6.82 13.20 4.69
C TYR A 325 6.52 14.71 4.60
N PRO A 326 6.58 15.53 5.66
CA PRO A 326 6.40 16.99 5.57
C PRO A 326 7.46 17.69 4.72
N LEU A 327 8.66 17.12 4.60
CA LEU A 327 9.77 17.67 3.81
C LEU A 327 9.68 17.33 2.31
N ALA A 328 8.81 16.40 1.92
CA ALA A 328 8.58 16.00 0.53
C ALA A 328 7.80 17.04 -0.30
N ASN A 329 7.91 18.34 0.02
CA ASN A 329 7.15 19.44 -0.56
C ASN A 329 7.40 19.70 -2.06
N LYS A 330 8.37 18.99 -2.67
CA LYS A 330 8.76 19.09 -4.09
C LYS A 330 7.90 18.24 -5.02
N ILE A 331 7.14 17.27 -4.52
CA ILE A 331 6.33 16.37 -5.37
C ILE A 331 5.30 17.15 -6.23
N PRO A 332 5.13 16.86 -7.53
CA PRO A 332 4.23 17.64 -8.39
C PRO A 332 2.74 17.47 -8.05
N TYR A 333 2.32 16.28 -7.60
CA TYR A 333 0.96 15.95 -7.19
C TYR A 333 0.94 15.32 -5.79
N GLY A 334 -0.23 15.17 -5.16
CA GLY A 334 -0.37 14.52 -3.84
C GLY A 334 0.15 15.31 -2.62
N LYS A 335 0.64 16.56 -2.77
CA LYS A 335 1.16 17.37 -1.63
C LYS A 335 0.22 17.45 -0.42
N HIS A 336 -1.09 17.51 -0.67
CA HIS A 336 -2.12 17.57 0.37
C HIS A 336 -2.20 16.30 1.24
N LEU A 337 -1.69 15.17 0.75
CA LEU A 337 -1.64 13.88 1.45
C LEU A 337 -0.45 13.75 2.41
N LEU A 338 0.59 14.58 2.27
CA LEU A 338 1.83 14.48 3.07
C LEU A 338 1.58 14.58 4.58
N LYS A 339 0.65 15.45 4.99
CA LYS A 339 0.20 15.57 6.39
C LYS A 339 -0.45 14.27 6.88
N ARG A 340 -1.40 13.72 6.10
CA ARG A 340 -2.09 12.45 6.37
C ARG A 340 -1.09 11.29 6.50
N ARG A 341 -0.07 11.23 5.63
CA ARG A 341 0.98 10.20 5.67
C ARG A 341 1.85 10.32 6.93
N SER A 342 2.31 11.52 7.29
CA SER A 342 3.04 11.74 8.54
C SER A 342 2.21 11.35 9.77
N GLU A 343 0.92 11.73 9.82
CA GLU A 343 -0.01 11.38 10.90
C GLU A 343 -0.27 9.86 11.00
N LYS A 344 -0.36 9.16 9.86
CA LYS A 344 -0.44 7.69 9.82
C LYS A 344 0.79 7.04 10.46
N VAL A 345 1.99 7.48 10.10
CA VAL A 345 3.23 6.93 10.69
C VAL A 345 3.39 7.29 12.17
N GLN A 346 3.04 8.51 12.57
CA GLN A 346 2.98 8.88 13.99
C GLN A 346 1.98 8.03 14.78
N SER A 347 0.92 7.53 14.13
CA SER A 347 -0.02 6.59 14.74
C SER A 347 0.59 5.20 14.90
N LYS A 348 1.30 4.67 13.88
CA LYS A 348 2.07 3.42 14.00
C LYS A 348 3.13 3.49 15.12
N LEU A 349 3.86 4.60 15.22
CA LEU A 349 4.86 4.85 16.27
C LEU A 349 4.23 4.85 17.67
N ARG A 350 3.06 5.48 17.84
CA ARG A 350 2.30 5.44 19.11
C ARG A 350 1.79 4.04 19.44
N MET A 351 1.32 3.28 18.44
CA MET A 351 0.86 1.90 18.63
C MET A 351 1.99 0.99 19.11
N LEU A 352 3.21 1.11 18.56
CA LEU A 352 4.39 0.38 19.07
C LEU A 352 4.76 0.75 20.51
N ALA A 353 4.58 2.01 20.92
CA ALA A 353 4.82 2.41 22.30
C ALA A 353 3.80 1.79 23.27
N SER A 354 2.54 1.60 22.85
CA SER A 354 1.48 0.97 23.65
C SER A 354 1.53 -0.55 23.65
N SER A 355 2.07 -1.24 22.63
CA SER A 355 2.21 -2.71 22.71
C SER A 355 3.12 -3.17 23.84
N ALA A 356 4.07 -2.32 24.28
CA ALA A 356 4.89 -2.53 25.46
C ALA A 356 4.13 -2.36 26.81
N LEU A 357 2.88 -1.87 26.81
CA LEU A 357 2.04 -1.67 27.99
C LEU A 357 0.97 -2.77 28.17
N SER A 358 0.98 -3.81 27.34
CA SER A 358 -0.12 -4.77 27.12
C SER A 358 -0.41 -5.79 28.25
N SER A 359 -0.05 -5.49 29.50
CA SER A 359 -0.40 -6.29 30.68
C SER A 359 -1.57 -5.73 31.51
N ALA A 360 -2.09 -4.56 31.16
CA ALA A 360 -3.27 -3.98 31.80
C ALA A 360 -4.58 -4.51 31.18
N SER A 361 -5.51 -4.98 32.00
CA SER A 361 -6.91 -5.14 31.56
C SER A 361 -7.49 -3.76 31.25
N LEU A 362 -8.21 -3.66 30.13
CA LEU A 362 -8.90 -2.42 29.77
C LEU A 362 -9.91 -2.07 30.87
N ARG A 363 -10.02 -0.79 31.23
CA ARG A 363 -11.04 -0.33 32.16
C ARG A 363 -12.40 -0.35 31.49
N ASP A 364 -13.41 -0.85 32.17
CA ASP A 364 -14.79 -0.84 31.70
C ASP A 364 -15.32 0.60 31.57
N GLY A 365 -16.07 0.86 30.51
CA GLY A 365 -16.59 2.20 30.22
C GLY A 365 -16.95 2.44 28.76
N THR A 366 -17.22 3.69 28.42
CA THR A 366 -17.47 4.14 27.04
C THR A 366 -16.49 5.25 26.68
N TYR A 367 -15.62 4.95 25.72
CA TYR A 367 -14.52 5.80 25.29
C TYR A 367 -14.81 6.38 23.91
N ARG A 368 -14.48 7.66 23.71
CA ARG A 368 -14.75 8.36 22.46
C ARG A 368 -13.50 9.02 21.93
N HIS A 369 -13.30 8.94 20.63
CA HIS A 369 -12.24 9.62 19.90
C HIS A 369 -12.75 10.15 18.55
N ARG A 370 -12.11 11.19 18.01
CA ARG A 370 -12.42 11.75 16.69
C ARG A 370 -11.16 11.71 15.83
N THR A 371 -11.24 11.01 14.71
CA THR A 371 -10.13 10.72 13.79
C THR A 371 -10.50 11.19 12.37
N LEU A 372 -9.52 11.49 11.53
CA LEU A 372 -9.74 11.97 10.17
C LEU A 372 -9.85 10.80 9.19
N GLY A 373 -11.05 10.53 8.69
CA GLY A 373 -11.33 9.57 7.62
C GLY A 373 -11.02 10.08 6.21
N TYR A 374 -11.60 9.44 5.20
CA TYR A 374 -11.49 9.83 3.81
C TYR A 374 -12.34 11.07 3.49
N SER A 375 -13.60 11.09 3.92
CA SER A 375 -14.57 12.17 3.64
C SER A 375 -14.78 13.16 4.79
N GLY A 376 -13.93 13.11 5.82
CA GLY A 376 -13.95 14.01 6.98
C GLY A 376 -13.83 13.25 8.30
N ASP A 377 -14.29 13.88 9.39
CA ASP A 377 -14.20 13.30 10.73
C ASP A 377 -15.03 12.01 10.89
N ILE A 378 -14.39 10.95 11.38
CA ILE A 378 -15.01 9.76 11.94
C ILE A 378 -14.99 9.90 13.46
N ASN A 379 -16.18 9.86 14.08
CA ASN A 379 -16.31 9.84 15.54
C ASN A 379 -16.46 8.39 15.97
N VAL A 380 -15.42 7.85 16.61
CA VAL A 380 -15.36 6.48 17.12
C VAL A 380 -15.85 6.47 18.56
N THR A 381 -16.73 5.53 18.88
CA THR A 381 -17.16 5.22 20.26
C THR A 381 -16.91 3.75 20.51
N VAL A 382 -16.10 3.44 21.52
CA VAL A 382 -15.74 2.07 21.93
C VAL A 382 -16.33 1.83 23.32
N LYS A 383 -17.04 0.71 23.51
CA LYS A 383 -17.41 0.24 24.85
C LYS A 383 -16.48 -0.88 25.28
N VAL A 384 -16.09 -0.84 26.55
CA VAL A 384 -15.35 -1.91 27.23
C VAL A 384 -16.23 -2.45 28.34
N ALA A 385 -16.35 -3.77 28.42
CA ALA A 385 -17.07 -4.47 29.48
C ALA A 385 -16.32 -5.79 29.81
N GLY A 386 -16.15 -6.11 31.09
CA GLY A 386 -15.35 -7.27 31.53
C GLY A 386 -13.88 -7.20 31.08
N GLY A 387 -13.34 -6.00 30.88
CA GLY A 387 -11.99 -5.80 30.33
C GLY A 387 -11.83 -6.06 28.83
N GLN A 388 -12.91 -6.32 28.10
CA GLN A 388 -12.91 -6.62 26.67
C GLN A 388 -13.71 -5.59 25.86
N ILE A 389 -13.38 -5.45 24.57
CA ILE A 389 -14.11 -4.58 23.64
C ILE A 389 -15.48 -5.22 23.36
N SER A 390 -16.56 -4.61 23.86
CA SER A 390 -17.93 -5.13 23.75
C SER A 390 -18.74 -4.49 22.61
N ASP A 391 -18.38 -3.28 22.17
CA ASP A 391 -19.05 -2.56 21.08
C ASP A 391 -18.11 -1.52 20.46
N ILE A 392 -18.19 -1.32 19.14
CA ILE A 392 -17.55 -0.24 18.40
C ILE A 392 -18.60 0.39 17.47
N SER A 393 -18.95 1.65 17.74
CA SER A 393 -19.90 2.41 16.94
C SER A 393 -19.25 3.66 16.32
N LEU A 394 -19.56 3.92 15.05
CA LEU A 394 -18.98 5.00 14.26
C LEU A 394 -20.05 6.02 13.84
N LYS A 395 -19.72 7.32 13.89
CA LYS A 395 -20.50 8.39 13.26
C LYS A 395 -19.60 9.15 12.29
N HIS A 396 -19.88 9.00 10.99
CA HIS A 396 -19.00 9.43 9.89
C HIS A 396 -19.79 10.00 8.69
N LYS A 397 -19.08 10.50 7.68
CA LYS A 397 -19.62 10.91 6.37
C LYS A 397 -18.90 10.26 5.18
N GLU A 398 -18.16 9.19 5.43
CA GLU A 398 -17.41 8.43 4.41
C GLU A 398 -18.27 8.05 3.20
N LYS A 399 -17.75 8.31 1.99
CA LYS A 399 -18.44 8.02 0.72
C LYS A 399 -17.83 6.86 -0.08
N ILE A 400 -16.52 6.64 0.04
CA ILE A 400 -15.76 5.60 -0.66
C ILE A 400 -15.15 4.70 0.42
N GLU A 401 -15.99 3.88 1.04
CA GLU A 401 -15.58 3.09 2.21
C GLU A 401 -15.76 1.57 2.06
N GLN A 402 -16.41 1.08 1.00
CA GLN A 402 -16.54 -0.35 0.67
C GLN A 402 -16.98 -1.26 1.84
N GLY A 403 -17.82 -0.76 2.76
CA GLY A 403 -18.23 -1.48 3.96
C GLY A 403 -17.19 -1.53 5.10
N SER A 404 -16.00 -0.93 4.95
CA SER A 404 -14.96 -0.89 6.00
C SER A 404 -15.44 -0.30 7.32
N THR A 405 -16.44 0.59 7.30
CA THR A 405 -17.08 1.16 8.50
C THR A 405 -17.90 0.16 9.30
N LYS A 406 -18.12 -1.05 8.78
CA LYS A 406 -18.70 -2.20 9.48
C LYS A 406 -17.69 -3.33 9.64
N ILE A 407 -17.04 -3.69 8.52
CA ILE A 407 -16.12 -4.83 8.44
C ILE A 407 -14.91 -4.67 9.37
N VAL A 408 -14.29 -3.48 9.44
CA VAL A 408 -13.11 -3.27 10.29
C VAL A 408 -13.47 -3.28 11.79
N PRO A 409 -14.51 -2.56 12.27
CA PRO A 409 -15.03 -2.73 13.63
C PRO A 409 -15.35 -4.18 14.00
N ASP A 410 -16.08 -4.91 13.14
CA ASP A 410 -16.42 -6.32 13.35
C ASP A 410 -15.18 -7.21 13.50
N ARG A 411 -14.15 -7.00 12.65
CA ARG A 411 -12.88 -7.73 12.72
C ARG A 411 -12.15 -7.43 14.04
N ILE A 412 -12.08 -6.16 14.46
CA ILE A 412 -11.48 -5.76 15.75
C ILE A 412 -12.22 -6.42 16.92
N MET A 413 -13.55 -6.37 16.95
CA MET A 413 -14.35 -6.98 18.01
C MET A 413 -14.22 -8.50 18.07
N LYS A 414 -14.24 -9.18 16.92
CA LYS A 414 -14.10 -10.66 16.86
C LYS A 414 -12.72 -11.14 17.28
N GLN A 415 -11.66 -10.39 16.95
CA GLN A 415 -10.27 -10.78 17.24
C GLN A 415 -9.73 -10.20 18.56
N GLN A 416 -10.40 -9.21 19.14
CA GLN A 416 -9.91 -8.40 20.28
C GLN A 416 -8.50 -7.82 20.03
N LYS A 417 -8.20 -7.49 18.76
CA LYS A 417 -6.90 -6.97 18.30
C LYS A 417 -7.12 -5.72 17.43
N LEU A 418 -6.22 -4.75 17.52
CA LEU A 418 -6.23 -3.55 16.66
C LEU A 418 -5.61 -3.81 15.27
N GLN A 419 -4.66 -4.74 15.19
CA GLN A 419 -4.02 -5.16 13.95
C GLN A 419 -4.89 -6.22 13.26
N VAL A 420 -5.88 -5.73 12.49
CA VAL A 420 -6.74 -6.54 11.63
C VAL A 420 -6.65 -6.08 10.19
N ASP A 421 -7.05 -6.93 9.25
CA ASP A 421 -7.09 -6.58 7.82
C ASP A 421 -8.07 -5.44 7.52
N GLY A 422 -7.64 -4.51 6.66
CA GLY A 422 -8.52 -3.49 6.09
C GLY A 422 -9.43 -4.05 4.99
N VAL A 423 -10.21 -3.17 4.35
CA VAL A 423 -10.96 -3.52 3.13
C VAL A 423 -10.25 -2.93 1.91
N THR A 424 -10.09 -3.73 0.86
CA THR A 424 -9.47 -3.34 -0.41
C THR A 424 -10.18 -2.13 -1.02
N GLY A 425 -9.41 -1.10 -1.40
CA GLY A 425 -9.96 0.16 -1.90
C GLY A 425 -10.54 1.10 -0.83
N ALA A 426 -10.45 0.75 0.47
CA ALA A 426 -10.91 1.58 1.59
C ALA A 426 -9.82 1.76 2.68
N THR A 427 -8.55 1.81 2.25
CA THR A 427 -7.37 1.89 3.14
C THR A 427 -7.43 3.09 4.09
N VAL A 428 -7.76 4.29 3.56
CA VAL A 428 -7.83 5.53 4.36
C VAL A 428 -8.87 5.43 5.47
N THR A 429 -10.06 4.93 5.15
CA THR A 429 -11.13 4.71 6.14
C THR A 429 -10.76 3.63 7.14
N SER A 430 -10.20 2.50 6.67
CA SER A 430 -9.78 1.37 7.50
C SER A 430 -8.73 1.77 8.54
N ASP A 431 -7.69 2.51 8.12
CA ASP A 431 -6.62 2.97 9.00
C ASP A 431 -7.10 4.05 9.97
N ALA A 432 -8.00 4.94 9.53
CA ALA A 432 -8.62 5.94 10.40
C ALA A 432 -9.42 5.27 11.52
N ILE A 433 -10.20 4.22 11.21
CA ILE A 433 -10.95 3.43 12.20
C ILE A 433 -10.00 2.79 13.21
N LYS A 434 -8.98 2.03 12.76
CA LYS A 434 -7.99 1.40 13.66
C LYS A 434 -7.33 2.41 14.60
N THR A 435 -6.92 3.56 14.05
CA THR A 435 -6.31 4.67 14.81
C THR A 435 -7.29 5.28 15.82
N GLY A 436 -8.55 5.47 15.44
CA GLY A 436 -9.57 6.03 16.33
C GLY A 436 -10.00 5.08 17.45
N VAL A 437 -10.04 3.77 17.20
CA VAL A 437 -10.25 2.74 18.24
C VAL A 437 -9.05 2.72 19.18
N PHE A 438 -7.82 2.70 18.66
CA PHE A 438 -6.59 2.77 19.46
C PHE A 438 -6.56 3.98 20.41
N GLU A 439 -6.82 5.18 19.91
CA GLU A 439 -6.83 6.40 20.74
C GLU A 439 -8.05 6.51 21.68
N ALA A 440 -9.11 5.73 21.45
CA ALA A 440 -10.18 5.53 22.43
C ALA A 440 -9.72 4.56 23.54
N LEU A 441 -9.08 3.44 23.19
CA LEU A 441 -8.61 2.42 24.13
C LEU A 441 -7.47 2.90 25.05
N LYS A 442 -6.61 3.82 24.59
CA LYS A 442 -5.64 4.50 25.48
C LYS A 442 -6.31 5.22 26.65
N ARG A 443 -7.55 5.69 26.49
CA ARG A 443 -8.34 6.30 27.58
C ARG A 443 -8.93 5.24 28.53
N ALA A 444 -9.00 3.98 28.08
CA ALA A 444 -9.32 2.81 28.89
C ALA A 444 -8.09 2.22 29.62
N GLY A 445 -6.88 2.70 29.36
CA GLY A 445 -5.64 2.23 30.00
C GLY A 445 -4.76 1.31 29.15
N LEU A 446 -4.90 1.35 27.82
CA LEU A 446 -3.96 0.76 26.84
C LEU A 446 -2.66 1.59 26.69
#